data_AF-A0A944YCI5-F1
#
_entry.id   AF-A0A944YCI5-F1
#
_cell.length_a   1.000
_cell.length_b   1.000
_cell.length_c   1.000
_cell.angle_alpha   90.00
_cell.angle_beta   90.00
_cell.angle_gamma   90.00
#
_symmetry.space_group_name_H-M   'P 1'
#
loop_
_entity.id
_entity.type
_entity.pdbx_description
1 polymer ?
#
loop_
_entity_poly.entity_id
_entity_poly.type
_entity_poly.pdbx_seq_one_letter_code
_entity_poly.pdbx_strand_id
1 'polypeptide(L)' 'MDEESIYLLNQIQRDIETLYEGTDPKVQRLPNYSVHVHLKKTRMNLKRLNTRLLMNSKFLDGLLS' A
#
# COMPACT_ATOMS: atom_id res chain seq x y z
N MET A 1 3.61 -2.01 15.70
CA MET A 1 2.96 -2.11 14.38
C MET A 1 2.49 -3.55 14.24
N ASP A 2 1.20 -3.79 13.97
CA ASP A 2 0.65 -5.16 13.92
C ASP A 2 1.02 -5.91 12.61
N GLU A 3 0.92 -7.24 12.63
CA GLU A 3 1.30 -8.11 11.49
C GLU A 3 0.55 -7.75 10.20
N GLU A 4 -0.72 -7.36 10.31
CA GLU A 4 -1.54 -6.97 9.16
C GLU A 4 -1.07 -5.66 8.54
N SER A 5 -0.63 -4.70 9.35
CA SER A 5 -0.03 -3.44 8.88
C SER A 5 1.27 -3.69 8.14
N ILE A 6 2.12 -4.61 8.63
CA ILE A 6 3.36 -5.03 7.96
C ILE A 6 3.04 -5.71 6.62
N TYR A 7 2.05 -6.61 6.61
CA TYR A 7 1.58 -7.26 5.39
C TYR A 7 1.08 -6.26 4.33
N LEU A 8 0.28 -5.27 4.74
CA LEU A 8 -0.22 -4.21 3.85
C LEU A 8 0.94 -3.38 3.28
N LEU A 9 1.93 -3.03 4.10
CA LEU A 9 3.12 -2.30 3.69
C LEU A 9 3.91 -3.05 2.62
N ASN A 10 4.16 -4.35 2.83
CA ASN A 10 4.86 -5.20 1.87
C ASN A 10 4.08 -5.35 0.55
N GLN A 11 2.74 -5.43 0.60
CA GLN A 11 1.91 -5.44 -0.61
C GLN A 11 1.99 -4.13 -1.38
N ILE A 12 1.90 -2.99 -0.68
CA ILE A 12 2.02 -1.66 -1.28
C ILE A 12 3.38 -1.51 -1.96
N GLN A 13 4.46 -1.93 -1.30
CA GLN A 13 5.81 -1.84 -1.85
C GLN A 13 5.95 -2.64 -3.14
N ARG A 14 5.50 -3.91 -3.15
CA ARG A 14 5.54 -4.76 -4.36
C ARG A 14 4.70 -4.19 -5.51
N ASP A 15 3.52 -3.65 -5.20
CA ASP A 15 2.67 -3.03 -6.22
C ASP A 15 3.35 -1.77 -6.81
N ILE A 16 4.08 -0.99 -6.00
CA ILE A 16 4.87 0.17 -6.47
C ILE A 16 6.06 -0.26 -7.35
N GLU A 17 6.82 -1.28 -6.93
CA GLU A 17 7.95 -1.83 -7.71
C GLU A 17 7.47 -2.32 -9.09
N THR A 18 6.35 -3.05 -9.11
CA THR A 18 5.71 -3.51 -10.35
C THR A 18 5.34 -2.35 -11.27
N LEU A 19 4.76 -1.28 -10.71
CA LEU A 19 4.39 -0.08 -11.46
C LEU A 19 5.62 0.67 -11.99
N TYR A 20 6.69 0.76 -11.20
CA TYR A 20 7.94 1.39 -11.59
C TYR A 20 8.60 0.65 -12.76
N GLU A 21 8.73 -0.68 -12.66
CA GLU A 21 9.25 -1.51 -13.76
C GLU A 21 8.38 -1.44 -15.02
N GLY A 22 7.05 -1.41 -14.86
CA GLY A 22 6.13 -1.36 -15.99
C GLY A 22 6.05 0.00 -16.69
N THR A 23 6.47 1.08 -16.03
CA THR A 23 6.52 2.44 -16.60
C THR A 23 7.88 2.81 -17.18
N ASP A 24 8.91 1.95 -17.02
CA ASP A 24 10.19 2.13 -17.69
C ASP A 24 9.97 2.08 -19.22
N PRO A 25 10.20 3.19 -19.96
CA PRO A 25 9.94 3.27 -21.39
C PRO A 25 10.87 2.38 -22.23
N LYS A 26 11.98 1.88 -21.67
CA LYS A 26 12.86 0.90 -22.33
C LYS A 26 12.32 -0.52 -22.24
N VAL A 27 11.42 -0.77 -21.30
CA VAL A 27 10.94 -2.10 -20.94
C VAL A 27 9.45 -2.26 -21.27
N GLN A 28 8.65 -1.20 -21.14
CA GLN A 28 7.19 -1.10 -21.31
C GLN A 28 6.46 -2.46 -21.36
N ARG A 29 6.56 -3.20 -20.25
CA ARG A 29 6.05 -4.56 -20.11
C ARG A 29 4.59 -4.64 -19.67
N LEU A 30 4.02 -3.57 -19.10
CA LEU A 30 2.68 -3.61 -18.51
C LEU A 30 1.61 -2.96 -19.41
N PRO A 31 0.55 -3.71 -19.76
CA PRO A 31 -0.63 -3.11 -20.35
C PRO A 31 -1.24 -2.05 -19.43
N ASN A 32 -1.71 -0.93 -19.99
CA ASN A 32 -2.31 0.18 -19.23
C ASN A 32 -3.44 -0.25 -18.28
N TYR A 33 -4.22 -1.27 -18.65
CA TYR A 33 -5.25 -1.85 -17.79
C TYR A 33 -4.66 -2.42 -16.49
N SER A 34 -3.51 -3.10 -16.57
CA SER A 34 -2.82 -3.67 -15.41
C SER A 34 -2.33 -2.56 -14.47
N VAL A 35 -1.74 -1.50 -15.03
CA VAL A 35 -1.31 -0.30 -14.28
C VAL A 35 -2.47 0.30 -13.47
N HIS A 36 -3.64 0.46 -14.09
CA HIS A 36 -4.82 0.99 -13.41
C HIS A 36 -5.28 0.10 -12.25
N VAL A 37 -5.29 -1.22 -12.43
CA VAL A 37 -5.67 -2.19 -11.40
C VAL A 37 -4.70 -2.13 -10.21
N HIS A 38 -3.39 -2.13 -10.45
CA HIS A 38 -2.39 -2.01 -9.39
C HIS A 38 -2.52 -0.69 -8.63
N LEU A 39 -2.65 0.45 -9.32
CA LEU A 39 -2.84 1.76 -8.67
C LEU A 39 -4.10 1.80 -7.79
N LYS A 40 -5.22 1.23 -8.27
CA LYS A 40 -6.47 1.16 -7.49
C LYS A 40 -6.30 0.32 -6.23
N LYS A 41 -5.62 -0.82 -6.34
CA LYS A 41 -5.31 -1.72 -5.22
C LYS A 41 -4.36 -1.06 -4.20
N THR A 42 -3.27 -0.45 -4.66
CA THR A 42 -2.33 0.30 -3.82
C THR A 42 -3.03 1.40 -3.02
N ARG A 43 -3.90 2.18 -3.69
CA ARG A 43 -4.69 3.23 -3.02
C ARG A 43 -5.60 2.67 -1.92
N MET A 44 -6.23 1.53 -2.16
CA MET A 44 -7.09 0.87 -1.17
C MET A 44 -6.27 0.37 0.02
N ASN A 45 -5.12 -0.26 -0.23
CA ASN A 45 -4.23 -0.76 0.82
C ASN A 45 -3.65 0.38 1.67
N LEU A 46 -3.24 1.50 1.05
CA LEU A 46 -2.79 2.68 1.77
C LEU A 46 -3.87 3.25 2.70
N LYS A 47 -5.12 3.33 2.23
CA LYS A 47 -6.24 3.75 3.08
C LYS A 47 -6.43 2.82 4.28
N ARG A 48 -6.39 1.49 4.06
CA ARG A 48 -6.53 0.51 5.14
C ARG A 48 -5.40 0.65 6.16
N LEU A 49 -4.16 0.74 5.70
CA LEU A 49 -3.00 0.93 6.55
C LEU A 49 -3.13 2.21 7.40
N ASN A 50 -3.51 3.33 6.78
CA ASN A 50 -3.68 4.60 7.48
C ASN A 50 -4.75 4.52 8.58
N THR A 51 -5.91 3.91 8.29
CA THR A 51 -6.97 3.71 9.29
C THR A 51 -6.49 2.86 10.46
N ARG A 52 -5.74 1.78 10.19
CA ARG A 52 -5.19 0.92 11.25
C ARG A 52 -4.18 1.67 12.13
N LEU A 53 -3.25 2.39 11.52
CA LEU A 53 -2.27 3.19 12.26
C LEU A 53 -2.96 4.25 13.14
N LEU A 54 -4.01 4.91 12.62
CA LEU A 54 -4.80 5.86 13.38
C LEU A 54 -5.52 5.21 14.58
N MET A 55 -6.15 4.05 14.38
CA MET A 55 -6.82 3.32 15.47
C MET A 55 -5.83 2.86 16.53
N ASN A 56 -4.67 2.35 16.12
CA ASN A 56 -3.61 1.94 17.04
C ASN A 56 -3.05 3.14 17.84
N SER A 57 -2.88 4.30 17.20
CA SER A 57 -2.49 5.54 17.88
C SER A 57 -3.52 5.95 18.94
N LYS A 58 -4.80 6.02 18.57
CA LYS A 58 -5.87 6.41 19.50
C LYS A 58 -6.03 5.43 20.68
N PHE A 59 -5.83 4.13 20.42
CA PHE A 59 -5.86 3.13 21.48
C PHE A 59 -4.71 3.33 22.47
N LEU A 60 -3.49 3.59 21.97
CA LEU A 60 -2.34 3.89 22.83
C LEU A 60 -2.56 5.20 23.62
N ASP A 61 -3.09 6.24 23.00
CA ASP A 61 -3.40 7.50 23.68
C ASP A 61 -4.37 7.28 24.85
N GLY A 62 -5.40 6.45 24.66
CA GLY A 62 -6.37 6.11 25.72
C GLY A 62 -5.83 5.19 26.82
N LEU A 63 -4.76 4.44 26.57
CA LEU A 63 -4.08 3.64 27.62
C LEU A 63 -3.11 4.49 28.45
N LEU A 64 -2.62 5.60 27.90
CA LEU A 64 -1.66 6.49 28.54
C LEU A 64 -2.32 7.67 29.28
N SER A 65 -3.63 7.85 29.12
CA SER A 65 -4.47 8.85 29.80
C SER A 65 -5.11 8.30 31.07
#